data_AF-A0A1Q3NL80-F1
#
_entry.id   AF-A0A1Q3NL80-F1
#
_cell.length_a   1.000
_cell.length_b   1.000
_cell.length_c   1.000
_cell.angle_alpha   90.00
_cell.angle_beta   90.00
_cell.angle_gamma   90.00
#
_symmetry.space_group_name_H-M   'P 1'
#
loop_
_entity.id
_entity.type
_entity.pdbx_description
1 polymer ?
#
loop_
_entity_poly.entity_id
_entity_poly.type
_entity_poly.pdbx_seq_one_letter_code
_entity_poly.pdbx_strand_id
1 'polypeptide(L)'
;MEKLLKKHGQKIRFAIVGGANTALDFAILFILTFSGMNQIVANYFSTGISLIFSFFANKSFTFKHKSGNAKKQFIAFLVITLIGLWVIQPLIIWISTSSLAPYIHNEAINLFIAKLIATVASLIWNYLLYSRLVFKKPESEK
;
A
#
# COMPACT_ATOMS: atom_id res chain seq x y z
N MET A 1 -15.49 -13.55 18.70
CA MET A 1 -14.96 -12.57 17.72
C MET A 1 -13.70 -11.83 18.20
N GLU A 2 -13.59 -11.44 19.47
CA GLU A 2 -12.43 -10.67 20.00
C GLU A 2 -11.07 -11.39 19.90
N LYS A 3 -11.01 -12.72 20.07
CA LYS A 3 -9.75 -13.48 19.96
C LYS A 3 -9.20 -13.57 18.53
N LEU A 4 -10.06 -13.57 17.50
CA LEU A 4 -9.64 -13.55 16.09
C LEU A 4 -9.15 -12.16 15.67
N LEU A 5 -9.77 -11.10 16.21
CA LEU A 5 -9.32 -9.71 16.09
C LEU A 5 -7.95 -9.49 16.75
N LYS A 6 -7.63 -10.18 17.86
CA LYS A 6 -6.30 -10.12 18.49
C LYS A 6 -5.19 -10.71 17.63
N LYS A 7 -5.44 -11.80 16.87
CA LYS A 7 -4.43 -12.48 16.03
C LYS A 7 -4.24 -11.85 14.64
N HIS A 8 -5.29 -11.22 14.09
CA HIS A 8 -5.26 -10.56 12.76
C HIS A 8 -5.36 -9.03 12.81
N GLY A 9 -5.36 -8.41 13.99
CA GLY A 9 -5.60 -6.97 14.15
C GLY A 9 -4.59 -6.09 13.40
N GLN A 10 -3.35 -6.54 13.20
CA GLN A 10 -2.37 -5.82 12.38
C GLN A 10 -2.77 -5.78 10.90
N LYS A 11 -3.25 -6.89 10.33
CA LYS A 11 -3.70 -6.95 8.93
C LYS A 11 -4.94 -6.07 8.70
N ILE A 12 -5.87 -6.09 9.65
CA ILE A 12 -7.09 -5.26 9.58
C ILE A 12 -6.72 -3.78 9.68
N ARG A 13 -5.86 -3.39 10.62
CA ARG A 13 -5.37 -2.01 10.71
C ARG A 13 -4.62 -1.57 9.47
N PHE A 14 -3.81 -2.46 8.89
CA PHE A 14 -3.13 -2.19 7.62
C PHE A 14 -4.13 -1.90 6.49
N ALA A 15 -5.18 -2.72 6.38
CA ALA A 15 -6.24 -2.50 5.39
C ALA A 15 -6.99 -1.17 5.64
N ILE A 16 -7.31 -0.85 6.90
CA ILE A 16 -7.95 0.43 7.28
C ILE A 16 -7.05 1.61 6.90
N VAL A 17 -5.76 1.55 7.24
CA VAL A 17 -4.80 2.60 6.88
C VAL A 17 -4.66 2.72 5.37
N GLY A 18 -4.64 1.60 4.63
CA GLY A 18 -4.64 1.61 3.17
C GLY A 18 -5.88 2.30 2.59
N GLY A 19 -7.07 1.95 3.07
CA GLY A 19 -8.32 2.59 2.65
C GLY A 19 -8.36 4.09 2.97
N ALA A 20 -7.96 4.47 4.18
CA ALA A 20 -7.87 5.86 4.60
C ALA A 20 -6.85 6.65 3.77
N ASN A 21 -5.70 6.03 3.44
CA ASN A 21 -4.69 6.63 2.60
C ASN A 21 -5.22 6.90 1.19
N THR A 22 -5.91 5.94 0.58
CA THR A 22 -6.53 6.12 -0.73
C THR A 22 -7.58 7.23 -0.69
N ALA A 23 -8.44 7.25 0.33
CA ALA A 23 -9.45 8.30 0.46
C ALA A 23 -8.82 9.70 0.61
N LEU A 24 -7.74 9.81 1.39
CA LEU A 24 -6.99 11.05 1.55
C LEU A 24 -6.35 11.50 0.22
N ASP A 25 -5.78 10.58 -0.54
CA ASP A 25 -5.17 10.84 -1.84
C ASP A 25 -6.18 11.37 -2.85
N PHE A 26 -7.36 10.75 -2.94
CA PHE A 26 -8.42 11.27 -3.80
C PHE A 26 -8.91 12.64 -3.32
N ALA A 27 -9.10 12.84 -2.02
CA ALA A 27 -9.56 14.11 -1.48
C ALA A 27 -8.59 15.26 -1.82
N ILE A 28 -7.30 15.10 -1.58
CA ILE A 28 -6.30 16.13 -1.87
C ILE A 28 -6.20 16.37 -3.38
N LEU A 29 -6.18 15.30 -4.19
CA LEU A 29 -6.12 15.42 -5.65
C LEU A 29 -7.27 16.26 -6.20
N PHE A 30 -8.52 15.94 -5.79
CA PHE A 30 -9.70 16.66 -6.27
C PHE A 30 -9.74 18.10 -5.76
N ILE A 31 -9.41 18.35 -4.48
CA ILE A 31 -9.37 19.71 -3.93
C ILE A 31 -8.39 20.59 -4.69
N LEU A 32 -7.17 20.10 -4.94
CA LEU A 32 -6.15 20.84 -5.67
C LEU A 32 -6.55 21.06 -7.14
N THR A 33 -7.10 20.03 -7.78
CA THR A 33 -7.56 20.13 -9.19
C THR A 33 -8.72 21.11 -9.33
N PHE A 34 -9.71 21.08 -8.44
CA PHE A 34 -10.84 22.02 -8.44
C PHE A 34 -10.41 23.46 -8.10
N SER A 35 -9.28 23.63 -7.41
CA SER A 35 -8.67 24.94 -7.18
C SER A 35 -7.91 25.50 -8.41
N GLY A 36 -7.99 24.81 -9.55
CA GLY A 36 -7.35 25.23 -10.80
C GLY A 36 -5.91 24.72 -10.98
N MET A 37 -5.42 23.86 -10.08
CA MET A 37 -4.08 23.26 -10.24
C MET A 37 -4.08 22.21 -11.35
N ASN A 38 -2.98 22.14 -12.09
CA ASN A 38 -2.78 21.08 -13.09
C ASN A 38 -2.86 19.68 -12.43
N GLN A 39 -3.61 18.77 -13.05
CA GLN A 39 -3.85 17.42 -12.54
C GLN A 39 -2.58 16.62 -12.23
N ILE A 40 -1.51 16.78 -13.02
CA ILE A 40 -0.24 16.07 -12.82
C ILE A 40 0.45 16.62 -11.57
N VAL A 41 0.50 17.95 -11.44
CA VAL A 41 1.09 18.63 -10.29
C VAL A 41 0.31 18.31 -9.01
N ALA A 42 -1.02 18.38 -9.07
CA ALA A 42 -1.91 18.00 -7.98
C ALA A 42 -1.70 16.54 -7.53
N ASN A 43 -1.49 15.63 -8.49
CA ASN A 43 -1.19 14.23 -8.20
C ASN A 43 0.14 14.06 -7.46
N TYR A 44 1.21 14.76 -7.85
CA TYR A 44 2.48 14.69 -7.13
C TYR A 44 2.35 15.15 -5.66
N PHE A 45 1.66 16.27 -5.42
CA PHE A 45 1.41 16.74 -4.06
C PHE A 45 0.53 15.79 -3.27
N SER A 46 -0.55 15.31 -3.87
CA SER A 46 -1.47 14.38 -3.25
C SER A 46 -0.78 13.08 -2.83
N THR A 47 -0.11 12.42 -3.78
CA THR A 47 0.61 11.18 -3.52
C THR A 47 1.73 11.38 -2.49
N GLY A 48 2.42 12.52 -2.53
CA GLY A 48 3.45 12.86 -1.53
C GLY A 48 2.90 12.95 -0.11
N ILE A 49 1.82 13.72 0.08
CA ILE A 49 1.18 13.89 1.39
C ILE A 49 0.59 12.56 1.88
N SER A 50 -0.07 11.82 1.01
CA SER A 50 -0.62 10.49 1.29
C SER A 50 0.48 9.51 1.72
N LEU A 51 1.61 9.46 1.02
CA LEU A 51 2.75 8.60 1.40
C LEU A 51 3.28 8.92 2.80
N ILE A 52 3.40 10.20 3.14
CA ILE A 52 3.83 10.63 4.47
C ILE A 52 2.82 10.18 5.53
N PHE A 53 1.52 10.43 5.29
CA PHE A 53 0.45 9.98 6.16
C PHE A 53 0.47 8.45 6.35
N SER A 54 0.58 7.70 5.25
CA SER A 54 0.64 6.23 5.25
C SER A 54 1.78 5.71 6.12
N PHE A 55 2.96 6.33 6.04
CA PHE A 55 4.09 5.95 6.88
C PHE A 55 3.78 6.13 8.38
N PHE A 56 3.32 7.32 8.78
CA PHE A 56 3.04 7.61 10.18
C PHE A 56 1.87 6.78 10.72
N ALA A 57 0.81 6.62 9.94
CA ALA A 57 -0.33 5.78 10.28
C ALA A 57 0.09 4.32 10.42
N ASN A 58 0.88 3.77 9.50
CA ASN A 58 1.38 2.40 9.63
C ASN A 58 2.30 2.24 10.83
N LYS A 59 3.24 3.16 11.04
CA LYS A 59 4.17 3.12 12.17
C LYS A 59 3.44 3.13 13.52
N SER A 60 2.55 4.10 13.72
CA SER A 60 1.90 4.37 15.01
C SER A 60 0.67 3.49 15.28
N PHE A 61 -0.16 3.25 14.26
CA PHE A 61 -1.45 2.57 14.41
C PHE A 61 -1.37 1.09 14.02
N THR A 62 -0.85 0.76 12.83
CA THR A 62 -0.78 -0.62 12.33
C THR A 62 0.21 -1.45 13.15
N PHE A 63 1.47 -1.01 13.20
CA PHE A 63 2.56 -1.75 13.81
C PHE A 63 2.84 -1.35 15.27
N LYS A 64 2.30 -0.21 15.73
CA LYS A 64 2.49 0.34 17.09
C LYS A 64 3.97 0.43 17.50
N HIS A 65 4.83 0.76 16.54
CA HIS A 65 6.27 0.80 16.72
C HIS A 65 6.73 2.20 17.17
N LYS A 66 7.22 2.31 18.41
CA LYS A 66 7.55 3.59 19.06
C LYS A 66 9.05 3.95 19.04
N SER A 67 9.94 3.01 18.70
CA SER A 67 11.40 3.21 18.74
C SER A 67 12.03 3.15 17.34
N GLY A 68 13.34 3.47 17.26
CA GLY A 68 14.12 3.37 16.02
C GLY A 68 14.23 4.65 15.20
N ASN A 69 15.16 4.64 14.24
CA ASN A 69 15.45 5.79 13.39
C ASN A 69 14.34 5.99 12.34
N ALA A 70 13.52 7.02 12.53
CA ALA A 70 12.38 7.32 11.66
C ALA A 70 12.78 7.55 10.19
N LYS A 71 13.94 8.16 9.93
CA LYS A 71 14.42 8.37 8.55
C LYS A 71 14.72 7.05 7.85
N LYS A 72 15.45 6.13 8.52
CA LYS A 72 15.75 4.80 7.97
C LYS A 72 14.47 3.99 7.71
N GLN A 73 13.51 4.05 8.65
CA GLN A 73 12.21 3.39 8.50
C GLN A 73 11.40 3.96 7.34
N PHE A 74 11.39 5.28 7.18
CA PHE A 74 10.70 5.94 6.07
C PHE A 74 11.32 5.57 4.72
N ILE A 75 12.66 5.60 4.61
CA ILE A 75 13.36 5.20 3.38
C ILE A 75 13.06 3.74 3.05
N ALA A 76 13.14 2.83 4.03
CA ALA A 76 12.81 1.42 3.80
C ALA A 76 11.36 1.23 3.38
N PHE A 77 10.41 1.90 4.05
CA PHE A 77 8.99 1.90 3.68
C PHE A 77 8.79 2.37 2.24
N LEU A 78 9.42 3.49 1.87
CA LEU A 78 9.31 4.08 0.54
C LEU A 78 9.89 3.16 -0.53
N VAL A 79 11.08 2.59 -0.32
CA VAL A 79 11.70 1.63 -1.24
C VAL A 79 10.81 0.39 -1.43
N ILE A 80 10.30 -0.19 -0.34
CA ILE A 80 9.39 -1.35 -0.40
C ILE A 80 8.10 -0.99 -1.16
N THR A 81 7.50 0.17 -0.85
CA THR A 81 6.28 0.65 -1.53
C THR A 81 6.52 0.78 -3.02
N LEU A 82 7.63 1.42 -3.41
CA LEU A 82 7.97 1.66 -4.81
C LEU A 82 8.25 0.35 -5.55
N ILE A 83 8.97 -0.60 -4.94
CA ILE A 83 9.17 -1.94 -5.53
C ILE A 83 7.82 -2.65 -5.71
N GLY A 84 6.96 -2.60 -4.70
CA GLY A 84 5.62 -3.18 -4.76
C GLY A 84 4.76 -2.60 -5.88
N LEU A 85 4.87 -1.29 -6.14
CA LEU A 85 4.08 -0.57 -7.14
C LEU A 85 4.68 -0.66 -8.55
N TRP A 86 5.99 -0.48 -8.70
CA TRP A 86 6.67 -0.33 -10.00
C TRP A 86 7.26 -1.63 -10.54
N VAL A 87 7.46 -2.64 -9.69
CA VAL A 87 8.05 -3.92 -10.10
C VAL A 87 7.05 -5.05 -9.93
N ILE A 88 6.58 -5.27 -8.71
CA ILE A 88 5.72 -6.43 -8.39
C ILE A 88 4.37 -6.33 -9.10
N GLN A 89 3.72 -5.16 -9.05
CA GLN A 89 2.41 -4.98 -9.68
C GLN A 89 2.45 -5.19 -11.20
N PRO A 90 3.31 -4.50 -11.97
CA PRO A 90 3.36 -4.67 -13.43
C PRO A 90 3.73 -6.09 -13.85
N LEU A 91 4.67 -6.72 -13.13
CA LEU A 91 5.08 -8.10 -13.40
C LEU A 91 3.91 -9.07 -13.23
N ILE A 92 3.14 -8.94 -12.15
CA ILE A 92 1.97 -9.81 -11.91
C ILE A 92 0.86 -9.53 -12.90
N ILE A 93 0.63 -8.26 -13.29
CA ILE A 93 -0.34 -7.94 -14.34
C ILE A 93 0.04 -8.63 -15.64
N TRP A 94 1.30 -8.53 -16.06
CA TRP A 94 1.78 -9.15 -17.30
C TRP A 94 1.64 -10.68 -17.28
N ILE A 95 2.04 -11.34 -16.19
CA ILE A 95 1.90 -12.80 -16.04
C ILE A 95 0.42 -13.19 -16.03
N SER A 96 -0.41 -12.48 -15.27
CA SER A 96 -1.82 -12.82 -15.08
C SER A 96 -2.63 -12.61 -16.36
N THR A 97 -2.42 -11.49 -17.06
CA THR A 97 -3.09 -11.23 -18.34
C THR A 97 -2.72 -12.25 -19.40
N SER A 98 -1.44 -12.63 -19.49
CA SER A 98 -0.96 -13.65 -20.43
C SER A 98 -1.52 -15.04 -20.11
N SER A 99 -1.64 -15.38 -18.83
CA SER A 99 -2.16 -16.69 -18.38
C SER A 99 -3.68 -16.80 -18.54
N LEU A 100 -4.40 -15.68 -18.42
CA LEU A 100 -5.87 -15.62 -18.53
C LEU A 100 -6.37 -15.38 -19.96
N ALA A 101 -5.52 -14.89 -20.86
CA ALA A 101 -5.87 -14.63 -22.26
C ALA A 101 -6.52 -15.83 -22.99
N PRO A 102 -6.13 -17.10 -22.75
CA PRO A 102 -6.78 -18.25 -23.38
C PRO A 102 -8.21 -18.51 -22.88
N TYR A 103 -8.58 -18.01 -21.70
CA TYR A 103 -9.87 -18.28 -21.05
C TYR A 103 -10.81 -17.08 -21.10
N ILE A 104 -10.27 -15.86 -21.15
CA ILE A 104 -11.02 -14.60 -21.08
C ILE A 104 -10.68 -13.76 -22.32
N HIS A 105 -11.58 -13.76 -23.29
CA HIS A 105 -11.42 -13.02 -24.55
C HIS A 105 -11.67 -11.52 -24.42
N ASN A 106 -12.37 -11.08 -23.36
CA ASN A 106 -12.58 -9.66 -23.10
C ASN A 106 -11.36 -9.06 -22.39
N GLU A 107 -10.61 -8.23 -23.11
CA GLU A 107 -9.38 -7.60 -22.61
C GLU A 107 -9.61 -6.73 -21.37
N ALA A 108 -10.74 -6.02 -21.29
CA ALA A 108 -11.05 -5.17 -20.13
C ALA A 108 -11.30 -6.01 -18.87
N ILE A 109 -12.03 -7.13 -18.99
CA ILE A 109 -12.28 -8.06 -17.88
C ILE A 109 -10.97 -8.75 -17.47
N ASN A 110 -10.16 -9.19 -18.44
CA ASN A 110 -8.86 -9.81 -18.18
C ASN A 110 -7.94 -8.85 -17.41
N LEU A 111 -7.78 -7.61 -17.89
CA LEU A 111 -6.97 -6.60 -17.23
C LEU A 111 -7.47 -6.25 -15.84
N PHE A 112 -8.80 -6.17 -15.65
CA PHE A 112 -9.39 -5.90 -14.34
C PHE A 112 -9.06 -7.00 -13.32
N ILE A 113 -9.23 -8.26 -13.69
CA ILE A 113 -8.90 -9.41 -12.82
C ILE A 113 -7.39 -9.43 -12.52
N ALA A 114 -6.55 -9.28 -13.54
CA ALA A 114 -5.10 -9.23 -13.37
C ALA A 114 -4.67 -8.09 -12.44
N LYS A 115 -5.29 -6.92 -12.55
CA LYS A 115 -5.01 -5.76 -11.70
C LYS A 115 -5.46 -5.99 -10.26
N LEU A 116 -6.59 -6.66 -10.03
CA LEU A 116 -7.01 -7.06 -8.68
C LEU A 116 -5.99 -8.01 -8.03
N ILE A 117 -5.57 -9.05 -8.76
CA ILE A 117 -4.57 -10.02 -8.26
C ILE A 117 -3.25 -9.31 -7.93
N ALA A 118 -2.75 -8.47 -8.84
CA ALA A 118 -1.52 -7.72 -8.65
C ALA A 118 -1.59 -6.75 -7.45
N THR A 119 -2.73 -6.10 -7.25
CA THR A 119 -2.95 -5.20 -6.10
C THR A 119 -2.90 -5.98 -4.79
N VAL A 120 -3.62 -7.11 -4.71
CA VAL A 120 -3.62 -7.96 -3.50
C VAL A 120 -2.22 -8.50 -3.20
N ALA A 121 -1.50 -8.99 -4.22
CA ALA A 121 -0.15 -9.48 -4.05
C ALA A 121 0.83 -8.38 -3.60
N SER A 122 0.73 -7.18 -4.18
CA SER A 122 1.52 -6.01 -3.78
C SER A 122 1.22 -5.58 -2.33
N LEU A 123 -0.04 -5.63 -1.90
CA LEU A 123 -0.42 -5.37 -0.51
C LEU A 123 0.17 -6.41 0.46
N ILE A 124 0.16 -7.70 0.08
CA ILE A 124 0.79 -8.77 0.87
C ILE A 124 2.30 -8.55 0.98
N TRP A 125 2.97 -8.25 -0.14
CA TRP A 125 4.39 -7.91 -0.19
C TRP A 125 4.73 -6.77 0.77
N ASN A 126 4.00 -5.65 0.65
CA ASN A 126 4.19 -4.47 1.49
C ASN A 126 4.00 -4.83 2.97
N TYR A 127 2.91 -5.51 3.32
CA TYR A 127 2.64 -5.91 4.71
C TYR A 127 3.75 -6.80 5.29
N LEU A 128 4.21 -7.80 4.53
CA LEU A 128 5.24 -8.74 5.00
C LEU A 128 6.57 -8.02 5.24
N LEU A 129 7.00 -7.16 4.33
CA LEU A 129 8.27 -6.46 4.50
C LEU A 129 8.17 -5.33 5.53
N TYR A 130 7.04 -4.63 5.65
CA TYR A 130 6.86 -3.66 6.73
C TYR A 130 6.91 -4.34 8.10
N SER A 131 6.22 -5.47 8.26
CA SER A 131 6.20 -6.20 9.52
C SER A 131 7.56 -6.80 9.90
N ARG A 132 8.33 -7.29 8.93
CA ARG A 132 9.61 -7.99 9.17
C ARG A 132 10.84 -7.08 9.18
N LEU A 133 10.91 -6.12 8.26
CA LEU A 133 12.11 -5.30 8.04
C LEU A 133 11.98 -3.89 8.61
N VAL A 134 10.82 -3.25 8.45
CA VAL A 134 10.66 -1.82 8.82
C VAL A 134 10.29 -1.65 10.29
N PHE A 135 9.36 -2.47 10.79
CA PHE A 135 8.79 -2.35 12.13
C PHE A 135 9.03 -3.61 12.98
N LYS A 136 10.25 -4.15 12.93
CA LYS A 136 10.65 -5.32 13.72
C LYS A 136 10.44 -5.02 15.21
N LYS A 137 9.62 -5.82 15.89
CA LYS A 137 9.50 -5.74 17.35
C LYS A 137 10.82 -6.22 17.98
N PRO A 138 11.35 -5.53 19.01
CA PRO A 138 12.51 -6.03 19.74
C PRO A 138 12.21 -7.40 20.35
N GLU A 139 13.22 -8.25 20.36
CA GLU A 139 13.14 -9.70 20.60
C GLU A 139 12.81 -10.08 22.06
N SER A 140 12.64 -9.10 22.95
CA SER A 140 12.51 -9.28 24.40
C SER A 140 11.07 -9.42 24.94
N GLU A 141 10.06 -9.57 24.09
CA GLU A 141 8.66 -9.82 24.51
C GLU A 141 8.05 -11.00 23.71
N LYS A 142 8.66 -12.19 23.82
CA LYS A 142 8.03 -13.45 23.41
C LYS A 142 7.63 -14.25 24.63
#